data_AF-A0A497JWR6-F1
#
_entry.id   AF-A0A497JWR6-F1
#
_cell.length_a   1.000
_cell.length_b   1.000
_cell.length_c   1.000
_cell.angle_alpha   90.00
_cell.angle_beta   90.00
_cell.angle_gamma   90.00
#
_symmetry.space_group_name_H-M   'P 1'
#
loop_
_entity.id
_entity.type
_entity.pdbx_description
1 polymer ?
#
loop_
_entity_poly.entity_id
_entity_poly.type
_entity_poly.pdbx_seq_one_letter_code
_entity_poly.pdbx_strand_id
1 'polypeptide(L)'
;MESTVSIVRGEDLESRVLRAVELLGGMERFVKGGDVVLIKPDLVDGRDPETGETVHPEVIKALIRLAFDAGAGRVIVEEGPTLYVRSLNQPLHREVRRIAEKRALR
;
A
#
# COMPACT_ATOMS: atom_id res chain seq x y z
N MET A 1 -9.50 19.59 -15.44
CA MET A 1 -9.51 18.14 -15.14
C MET A 1 -10.38 17.94 -13.92
N GLU A 2 -11.37 17.06 -13.99
CA GLU A 2 -12.10 16.62 -12.80
C GLU A 2 -11.36 15.44 -12.17
N SER A 3 -11.28 15.41 -10.84
CA SER A 3 -10.67 14.31 -10.10
C SER A 3 -11.73 13.26 -9.78
N THR A 4 -11.49 12.02 -10.20
CA THR A 4 -12.33 10.88 -9.80
C THR A 4 -11.86 10.32 -8.46
N VAL A 5 -12.79 10.11 -7.53
CA VAL A 5 -12.53 9.50 -6.22
C VAL A 5 -13.50 8.32 -6.03
N SER A 6 -13.00 7.19 -5.53
CA SER A 6 -13.83 6.04 -5.12
C SER A 6 -13.94 5.97 -3.59
N ILE A 7 -15.11 5.59 -3.09
CA ILE A 7 -15.38 5.43 -1.66
C ILE A 7 -16.07 4.08 -1.47
N VAL A 8 -15.45 3.18 -0.70
CA VAL A 8 -15.99 1.84 -0.41
C VAL A 8 -16.03 1.62 1.10
N ARG A 9 -17.18 1.12 1.59
CA ARG A 9 -17.43 0.80 3.00
C ARG A 9 -17.62 -0.70 3.15
N GLY A 10 -17.22 -1.24 4.30
CA GLY A 10 -17.32 -2.66 4.64
C GLY A 10 -16.43 -3.01 5.82
N GLU A 11 -16.54 -4.24 6.32
CA GLU A 11 -15.71 -4.75 7.42
C GLU A 11 -14.40 -5.34 6.90
N ASP A 12 -14.44 -6.06 5.77
CA ASP A 12 -13.25 -6.66 5.18
C ASP A 12 -12.38 -5.64 4.44
N LEU A 13 -11.16 -5.41 4.94
CA LEU A 13 -10.23 -4.42 4.38
C LEU A 13 -9.75 -4.78 2.98
N GLU A 14 -9.46 -6.06 2.72
CA GLU A 14 -8.97 -6.52 1.43
C GLU A 14 -10.01 -6.26 0.33
N SER A 15 -11.25 -6.71 0.53
CA SER A 15 -12.35 -6.50 -0.41
C SER A 15 -12.61 -5.02 -0.69
N ARG A 16 -12.48 -4.16 0.34
CA ARG A 16 -12.63 -2.70 0.17
C ARG A 16 -11.57 -2.12 -0.75
N VAL A 17 -10.31 -2.49 -0.56
CA VAL A 17 -9.20 -2.01 -1.41
C VAL A 17 -9.39 -2.47 -2.84
N LEU A 18 -9.71 -3.75 -3.04
CA LEU A 18 -9.94 -4.32 -4.38
C LEU A 18 -11.04 -3.58 -5.11
N ARG A 19 -12.20 -3.42 -4.46
CA ARG A 19 -13.35 -2.73 -5.05
C ARG A 19 -13.06 -1.25 -5.29
N ALA A 20 -12.33 -0.58 -4.39
CA ALA A 20 -11.99 0.82 -4.56
C ALA A 20 -11.09 1.05 -5.79
N VAL A 21 -10.11 0.18 -6.02
CA VAL A 21 -9.23 0.24 -7.21
C VAL A 21 -9.99 -0.14 -8.48
N GLU A 22 -10.84 -1.17 -8.43
CA GLU A 22 -11.70 -1.58 -9.54
C GLU A 22 -12.59 -0.42 -10.02
N LEU A 23 -13.23 0.30 -9.09
CA LEU A 23 -14.06 1.47 -9.40
C LEU A 23 -13.28 2.62 -10.06
N LEU A 24 -11.95 2.67 -9.88
CA LEU A 24 -11.07 3.64 -10.54
C LEU A 24 -10.56 3.15 -11.91
N GLY A 25 -11.03 1.99 -12.37
CA GLY A 25 -10.67 1.39 -13.66
C GLY A 25 -9.58 0.33 -13.57
N GLY A 26 -9.35 -0.26 -12.40
CA GLY A 26 -8.39 -1.35 -12.21
C GLY A 26 -6.95 -0.89 -12.00
N MET A 27 -6.10 -1.79 -11.48
CA MET A 27 -4.69 -1.46 -11.21
C MET A 27 -3.88 -1.30 -12.49
N GLU A 28 -4.24 -2.05 -13.54
CA GLU A 28 -3.68 -2.00 -14.88
C GLU A 28 -3.83 -0.63 -15.55
N ARG A 29 -4.73 0.23 -15.05
CA ARG A 29 -4.81 1.63 -15.47
C ARG A 29 -3.59 2.43 -15.03
N PHE A 30 -2.99 2.08 -13.90
CA PHE A 30 -1.90 2.81 -13.25
C PHE A 30 -0.54 2.13 -13.39
N VAL A 31 -0.52 0.80 -13.42
CA VAL A 31 0.69 -0.03 -13.46
C VAL A 31 0.77 -0.77 -14.79
N LYS A 32 1.94 -0.74 -15.42
CA LYS A 32 2.26 -1.47 -16.65
C LYS A 32 3.31 -2.55 -16.39
N GLY A 33 3.38 -3.49 -17.33
CA GLY A 33 4.33 -4.60 -17.28
C GLY A 33 5.77 -4.11 -17.15
N GLY A 34 6.47 -4.56 -16.10
CA GLY A 34 7.86 -4.21 -15.82
C GLY A 34 8.05 -2.94 -14.98
N ASP A 35 6.98 -2.21 -14.63
CA ASP A 35 7.10 -0.98 -13.85
C ASP A 35 7.73 -1.23 -12.47
N VAL A 36 8.48 -0.23 -12.00
CA VAL A 36 8.92 -0.13 -10.60
C VAL A 36 7.90 0.75 -9.87
N VAL A 37 7.11 0.15 -8.98
CA VAL A 37 6.02 0.82 -8.27
C VAL A 37 6.46 1.16 -6.84
N LEU A 38 6.30 2.42 -6.44
CA LEU A 38 6.43 2.85 -5.05
C LEU A 38 5.04 2.97 -4.42
N ILE A 39 4.80 2.22 -3.34
CA ILE A 39 3.66 2.44 -2.45
C ILE A 39 4.17 3.26 -1.28
N LYS A 40 3.63 4.48 -1.12
CA LYS A 40 3.89 5.35 0.03
C LYS A 40 2.72 5.27 1.01
N PRO A 41 2.72 4.33 1.98
CA PRO A 41 1.71 4.29 3.03
C PRO A 41 1.80 5.55 3.90
N ASP A 42 0.86 5.72 4.83
CA ASP A 42 0.97 6.66 5.95
C ASP A 42 1.20 5.85 7.23
N LEU A 43 2.43 5.79 7.75
CA LEU A 43 2.80 4.89 8.87
C LEU A 43 2.96 5.59 10.22
N VAL A 44 2.77 6.92 10.28
CA VAL A 44 2.78 7.81 11.46
C VAL A 44 3.28 7.18 12.77
N ASP A 45 4.59 7.26 13.01
CA ASP A 45 5.28 6.77 14.22
C ASP A 45 4.84 5.38 14.73
N GLY A 46 4.30 4.53 13.85
CA GLY A 46 3.81 3.18 14.18
C GLY A 46 2.65 3.15 15.18
N ARG A 47 1.79 4.17 15.19
CA ARG A 47 0.56 4.15 16.01
C ARG A 47 -0.34 2.99 15.61
N ASP A 48 -1.24 2.62 16.52
CA ASP A 48 -2.22 1.58 16.25
C ASP A 48 -3.10 1.98 15.04
N PRO A 49 -3.28 1.11 14.03
CA PRO A 49 -4.12 1.39 12.87
C PRO A 49 -5.56 1.80 13.21
N GLU A 50 -6.09 1.35 14.35
CA GLU A 50 -7.45 1.69 14.80
C GLU A 50 -7.61 3.18 15.12
N THR A 51 -6.50 3.92 15.29
CA THR A 51 -6.53 5.39 15.44
C THR A 51 -6.91 6.12 14.15
N GLY A 52 -6.76 5.46 13.00
CA GLY A 52 -6.92 6.07 11.68
C GLY A 52 -5.73 6.93 11.23
N GLU A 53 -4.70 7.10 12.06
CA GLU A 53 -3.47 7.84 11.71
C GLU A 53 -2.48 6.97 10.93
N THR A 54 -2.42 5.68 11.24
CA THR A 54 -1.56 4.71 10.58
C THR A 54 -2.41 3.82 9.68
N VAL A 55 -2.02 3.68 8.41
CA VAL A 55 -2.72 2.78 7.50
C VAL A 55 -2.58 1.33 7.96
N HIS A 56 -3.67 0.58 7.89
CA HIS A 56 -3.65 -0.83 8.26
C HIS A 56 -2.76 -1.65 7.30
N PRO A 57 -1.88 -2.55 7.79
CA PRO A 57 -0.97 -3.33 6.95
C PRO A 57 -1.66 -4.16 5.85
N GLU A 58 -2.88 -4.64 6.09
CA GLU A 58 -3.66 -5.38 5.07
C GLU A 58 -3.98 -4.52 3.84
N VAL A 59 -4.16 -3.20 4.00
CA VAL A 59 -4.34 -2.29 2.87
C VAL A 59 -3.09 -2.28 1.99
N ILE A 60 -1.92 -2.21 2.62
CA ILE A 60 -0.63 -2.23 1.93
C ILE A 60 -0.44 -3.57 1.22
N LYS A 61 -0.72 -4.70 1.89
CA LYS A 61 -0.64 -6.05 1.30
C LYS A 61 -1.51 -6.18 0.06
N ALA A 62 -2.76 -5.72 0.12
CA ALA A 62 -3.69 -5.77 -0.99
C ALA A 62 -3.19 -4.94 -2.20
N LEU A 63 -2.64 -3.75 -1.95
CA LEU A 63 -2.06 -2.91 -3.01
C LEU A 63 -0.80 -3.53 -3.64
N ILE A 64 0.09 -4.12 -2.83
CA ILE A 64 1.27 -4.84 -3.34
C ILE A 64 0.82 -5.97 -4.27
N ARG A 65 -0.19 -6.75 -3.87
CA ARG A 65 -0.72 -7.84 -4.71
C ARG A 65 -1.25 -7.29 -6.02
N LEU A 66 -2.11 -6.28 -5.98
CA LEU A 66 -2.69 -5.68 -7.19
C LEU A 66 -1.62 -5.15 -8.14
N ALA A 67 -0.55 -4.53 -7.63
CA ALA A 67 0.54 -4.04 -8.46
C ALA A 67 1.30 -5.17 -9.18
N PHE A 68 1.62 -6.26 -8.46
CA PHE A 68 2.25 -7.43 -9.09
C PHE A 68 1.32 -8.16 -10.06
N ASP A 69 0.04 -8.30 -9.73
CA ASP A 69 -0.97 -8.91 -10.62
C ASP A 69 -1.14 -8.08 -11.91
N ALA A 70 -0.94 -6.75 -11.85
CA ALA A 70 -0.89 -5.85 -13.00
C ALA A 70 0.43 -5.91 -13.79
N GLY A 71 1.42 -6.69 -13.32
CA GLY A 71 2.68 -6.93 -14.02
C GLY A 71 3.86 -6.06 -13.55
N ALA A 72 3.79 -5.41 -12.38
CA ALA A 72 4.93 -4.67 -11.84
C ALA A 72 6.18 -5.57 -11.78
N GLY A 73 7.31 -5.08 -12.29
CA GLY A 73 8.59 -5.77 -12.20
C GLY A 73 9.21 -5.67 -10.79
N ARG A 74 8.85 -4.62 -10.05
CA ARG A 74 9.28 -4.43 -8.66
C ARG A 74 8.28 -3.55 -7.91
N VAL A 75 7.98 -3.91 -6.67
CA VAL A 75 7.21 -3.07 -5.74
C VAL A 75 8.10 -2.68 -4.55
N ILE A 76 8.16 -1.39 -4.27
CA ILE A 76 8.89 -0.79 -3.15
C ILE A 76 7.84 -0.21 -2.21
N VAL A 77 7.98 -0.46 -0.91
CA VAL A 77 7.12 0.17 0.10
C VAL A 77 8.01 0.94 1.04
N GLU A 78 7.91 2.26 1.00
CA GLU A 78 8.73 3.17 1.79
C GLU A 78 7.89 4.36 2.23
N GLU A 79 8.22 4.89 3.40
CA GLU A 79 7.55 6.05 3.99
C GLU A 79 8.61 7.04 4.47
N GLY A 80 8.34 8.33 4.28
CA GLY A 80 9.16 9.41 4.79
C GLY A 80 9.02 9.57 6.31
N PRO A 81 10.07 9.99 7.02
CA PRO A 81 9.98 10.23 8.45
C PRO A 81 9.03 11.40 8.74
N THR A 82 7.97 11.16 9.52
CA THR A 82 7.08 12.24 10.02
C THR A 82 7.81 13.15 11.02
N LEU A 83 8.76 12.58 11.78
CA LEU A 83 9.69 13.28 12.68
C LEU A 83 11.10 12.70 12.52
N TYR A 84 12.07 13.56 12.19
CA TYR A 84 13.39 13.26 11.61
C TYR A 84 14.32 12.28 12.39
N VAL A 85 13.93 11.76 13.56
CA VAL A 85 14.86 11.04 14.47
C VAL A 85 14.32 9.70 15.01
N ARG A 86 13.05 9.31 14.80
CA ARG A 86 12.46 8.14 15.53
C ARG A 86 11.83 7.01 14.70
N SER A 87 11.61 7.16 13.39
CA SER A 87 10.75 6.22 12.63
C SER A 87 11.45 5.02 11.97
N LEU A 88 12.76 5.07 11.72
CA LEU A 88 13.43 4.08 10.85
C LEU A 88 13.61 2.67 11.44
N ASN A 89 13.45 2.49 12.75
CA ASN A 89 13.69 1.20 13.44
C ASN A 89 12.43 0.58 14.06
N GLN A 90 11.24 1.10 13.74
CA GLN A 90 10.02 0.60 14.36
C GLN A 90 9.60 -0.77 13.80
N PRO A 91 9.00 -1.67 14.62
CA PRO A 91 8.55 -2.99 14.19
C PRO A 91 7.64 -2.98 12.96
N LEU A 92 6.72 -2.02 12.87
CA LEU A 92 5.78 -1.89 11.76
C LEU A 92 6.48 -1.65 10.42
N HIS A 93 7.45 -0.73 10.39
CA HIS A 93 8.23 -0.46 9.17
C HIS A 93 8.97 -1.72 8.69
N ARG A 94 9.54 -2.50 9.63
CA ARG A 94 10.20 -3.77 9.29
C ARG A 94 9.21 -4.81 8.75
N GLU A 95 8.01 -4.89 9.33
CA GLU A 95 6.99 -5.80 8.85
C GLU A 95 6.52 -5.45 7.43
N VAL A 96 6.24 -4.18 7.18
CA VAL A 96 5.84 -3.67 5.86
C VAL A 96 6.92 -3.94 4.81
N ARG A 97 8.19 -3.65 5.12
CA ARG A 97 9.31 -3.97 4.24
C ARG A 97 9.41 -5.47 3.94
N ARG A 98 9.29 -6.32 4.96
CA ARG A 98 9.31 -7.79 4.81
C ARG A 98 8.18 -8.31 3.93
N ILE A 99 6.99 -7.71 4.00
CA ILE A 99 5.85 -8.07 3.15
C ILE A 99 6.18 -7.80 1.68
N ALA A 100 6.78 -6.65 1.38
CA ALA A 100 7.19 -6.30 0.02
C ALA A 100 8.28 -7.26 -0.52
N GLU A 101 9.29 -7.57 0.30
CA GLU A 101 10.42 -8.42 -0.08
C GLU A 101 10.00 -9.88 -0.37
N LYS A 102 9.09 -10.46 0.41
CA LYS A 102 8.66 -11.87 0.23
C LYS A 102 7.96 -12.13 -1.10
N ARG A 103 7.38 -11.11 -1.74
CA ARG A 103 6.66 -11.23 -3.02
C ARG A 103 7.57 -10.98 -4.23
N ALA A 104 8.64 -10.20 -4.07
CA ALA A 104 9.64 -9.98 -5.13
C ALA A 104 10.49 -11.23 -5.46
N LEU A 105 10.41 -12.30 -4.64
CA LEU A 105 11.17 -13.54 -4.77
C LEU A 105 10.38 -14.72 -5.36
N ARG A 106 9.18 -14.47 -5.90
CA ARG A 106 8.37 -15.45 -6.64
C ARG A 106 8.22 -14.98 -8.08
#